data_AF-A0A9P7CAK1-F1
#
_entry.id   AF-A0A9P7CAK1-F1
#
_cell.length_a   1.000
_cell.length_b   1.000
_cell.length_c   1.000
_cell.angle_alpha   90.00
_cell.angle_beta   90.00
_cell.angle_gamma   90.00
#
_symmetry.space_group_name_H-M   'P 1'
#
loop_
_entity.id
_entity.type
_entity.pdbx_description
1 polymer ?
#
loop_
_entity_poly.entity_id
_entity_poly.type
_entity_poly.pdbx_seq_one_letter_code
_entity_poly.pdbx_strand_id
1 'polypeptide(L)'
;MRFRGKSGQLQEVTVGDRRLGRLVRRLQQLPGQALFQYRDDDGALQPVDSGAVNDYLREVMGEDFTAKDFRTWGGTVAAVQAFATTELPEPASQRALAQAQRAVVCEVAALLGNTPAVCRKAYIDPCVFAGWERGELAALAGLRGPRQWEQATLKVLRRARRLAKRRA
;
A
#
# COMPACT_ATOMS: atom_id res chain seq x y z
N MET A 1 -10.17 14.46 -2.48
CA MET A 1 -9.76 14.66 -3.90
C MET A 1 -10.44 13.59 -4.73
N ARG A 2 -10.95 13.92 -5.92
CA ARG A 2 -11.60 12.96 -6.83
C ARG A 2 -10.98 13.09 -8.22
N PHE A 3 -10.54 11.99 -8.82
CA PHE A 3 -9.94 11.97 -10.15
C PHE A 3 -10.16 10.61 -10.83
N ARG A 4 -10.03 10.56 -12.16
CA ARG A 4 -10.02 9.28 -12.90
C ARG A 4 -8.60 8.75 -12.96
N GLY A 5 -8.40 7.57 -12.39
CA GLY A 5 -7.12 6.85 -12.40
C GLY A 5 -6.97 5.94 -13.63
N LYS A 6 -6.07 4.96 -13.50
CA LYS A 6 -5.79 3.96 -14.54
C LYS A 6 -7.08 3.26 -14.99
N SER A 7 -7.23 3.09 -16.31
CA SER A 7 -8.42 2.49 -16.94
C SER A 7 -9.73 3.23 -16.63
N GLY A 8 -9.68 4.52 -16.31
CA GLY A 8 -10.86 5.38 -16.10
C GLY A 8 -11.56 5.20 -14.76
N GLN A 9 -11.03 4.38 -13.86
CA GLN A 9 -11.60 4.12 -12.54
C GLN A 9 -11.62 5.39 -11.69
N LEU A 10 -12.76 5.71 -11.10
CA LEU A 10 -12.89 6.86 -10.21
C LEU A 10 -12.14 6.56 -8.90
N GLN A 11 -11.23 7.46 -8.52
CA GLN A 11 -10.48 7.41 -7.28
C GLN A 11 -10.91 8.57 -6.39
N GLU A 12 -11.22 8.26 -5.14
CA GLU A 12 -11.49 9.24 -4.10
C GLU A 12 -10.48 9.08 -2.97
N VAL A 13 -9.68 10.12 -2.74
CA VAL A 13 -8.62 10.14 -1.74
C VAL A 13 -8.89 11.24 -0.73
N THR A 14 -8.95 10.87 0.55
CA THR A 14 -9.10 11.80 1.67
C THR A 14 -7.73 12.10 2.26
N VAL A 15 -7.38 13.38 2.35
CA VAL A 15 -6.14 13.85 2.98
C VAL A 15 -6.46 14.31 4.40
N GLY A 16 -6.22 13.44 5.38
CA GLY A 16 -6.50 13.73 6.80
C GLY A 16 -5.47 14.62 7.48
N ASP A 17 -4.26 14.72 6.93
CA ASP A 17 -3.21 15.55 7.49
C ASP A 17 -3.45 17.04 7.22
N ARG A 18 -3.46 17.85 8.29
CA ARG A 18 -3.77 19.29 8.20
C ARG A 18 -2.74 20.05 7.36
N ARG A 19 -1.46 19.67 7.39
CA ARG A 19 -0.39 20.35 6.64
C ARG A 19 -0.51 20.02 5.15
N LEU A 20 -0.70 18.74 4.80
CA LEU A 20 -0.95 18.31 3.43
C LEU A 20 -2.24 18.93 2.87
N GLY A 21 -3.32 18.98 3.68
CA GLY A 21 -4.57 19.61 3.27
C GLY A 21 -4.41 21.10 2.95
N ARG A 22 -3.58 21.85 3.69
CA ARG A 22 -3.23 23.24 3.36
C ARG A 22 -2.36 23.34 2.11
N LEU A 23 -1.42 22.43 1.91
CA LEU A 23 -0.58 22.38 0.70
C LEU A 23 -1.42 22.15 -0.55
N VAL A 24 -2.27 21.12 -0.55
CA VAL A 24 -3.17 20.80 -1.68
C VAL A 24 -4.10 21.98 -1.99
N ARG A 25 -4.66 22.64 -0.97
CA ARG A 25 -5.49 23.84 -1.18
C ARG A 25 -4.73 24.99 -1.83
N ARG A 26 -3.46 25.21 -1.49
CA ARG A 26 -2.61 26.23 -2.13
C ARG A 26 -2.33 25.86 -3.59
N LEU A 27 -2.01 24.60 -3.85
CA LEU A 27 -1.78 24.10 -5.21
C LEU A 27 -3.02 24.27 -6.12
N GLN A 28 -4.23 24.07 -5.58
CA GLN A 28 -5.49 24.30 -6.31
C GLN A 28 -5.74 25.75 -6.73
N GLN A 29 -5.07 26.73 -6.11
CA GLN A 29 -5.18 28.15 -6.48
C GLN A 29 -4.24 28.53 -7.62
N LEU A 30 -3.31 27.66 -8.00
CA LEU A 30 -2.41 27.90 -9.13
C LEU A 30 -3.16 27.64 -10.45
N PRO A 31 -2.96 28.47 -11.49
CA PRO A 31 -3.61 28.29 -12.77
C PRO A 31 -3.14 27.02 -13.49
N GLY A 32 -3.95 26.51 -14.41
CA GLY A 32 -3.63 25.35 -15.24
C GLY A 32 -4.42 24.08 -14.87
N GLN A 33 -4.16 22.99 -15.60
CA GLN A 33 -4.84 21.71 -15.41
C GLN A 33 -4.12 20.79 -14.41
N ALA A 34 -2.82 21.00 -14.20
CA ALA A 34 -2.01 20.17 -13.30
C ALA A 34 -2.18 20.63 -11.85
N LEU A 35 -2.57 19.71 -10.97
CA LEU A 35 -2.66 20.02 -9.54
C LEU A 35 -1.26 20.10 -8.90
N PHE A 36 -0.39 19.15 -9.18
CA PHE A 36 0.96 19.13 -8.63
C PHE A 36 1.88 19.94 -9.55
N GLN A 37 2.28 21.11 -9.09
CA GLN A 37 3.13 22.04 -9.80
C GLN A 37 3.88 22.94 -8.82
N TYR A 38 5.00 23.48 -9.25
CA TYR A 38 5.80 24.45 -8.49
C TYR A 38 6.18 25.64 -9.37
N ARG A 39 6.62 26.74 -8.75
CA ARG A 39 7.23 27.86 -9.47
C ARG A 39 8.73 27.66 -9.49
N ASP A 40 9.33 27.71 -10.67
CA ASP A 40 10.79 27.72 -10.82
C ASP A 40 11.37 29.12 -10.50
N ASP A 41 12.69 29.24 -10.64
CA ASP A 41 13.43 30.46 -10.34
C ASP A 41 13.05 31.63 -11.26
N ASP A 42 12.56 31.35 -12.47
CA ASP A 42 12.05 32.34 -13.42
C ASP A 42 10.57 32.70 -13.15
N GLY A 43 9.96 32.08 -12.13
CA GLY A 43 8.57 32.28 -11.72
C GLY A 43 7.54 31.53 -12.57
N ALA A 44 7.99 30.72 -13.54
CA ALA A 44 7.15 29.92 -14.39
C ALA A 44 6.62 28.67 -13.65
N LEU A 45 5.41 28.23 -14.02
CA LEU A 45 4.80 27.06 -13.39
C LEU A 45 5.23 25.78 -14.09
N GLN A 46 5.86 24.89 -13.33
CA GLN A 46 6.33 23.60 -13.80
C GLN A 46 5.48 22.47 -13.23
N PRO A 47 4.88 21.61 -14.06
CA PRO A 47 4.12 20.46 -13.59
C PRO A 47 5.05 19.41 -12.98
N VAL A 48 4.54 18.66 -12.01
CA VAL A 48 5.21 17.49 -11.44
C VAL A 48 4.51 16.24 -11.97
N ASP A 49 5.21 15.47 -12.80
CA ASP A 49 4.72 14.22 -13.36
C ASP A 49 5.29 12.98 -12.66
N SER A 50 4.95 11.79 -13.15
CA SER A 50 5.47 10.55 -12.57
C SER A 50 6.96 10.34 -12.81
N GLY A 51 7.56 10.97 -13.83
CA GLY A 51 9.01 10.94 -14.05
C GLY A 51 9.72 11.67 -12.93
N ALA A 52 9.37 12.95 -12.73
CA ALA A 52 9.94 13.80 -11.69
C ALA A 52 9.82 13.18 -10.28
N VAL A 53 8.69 12.54 -9.97
CA VAL A 53 8.52 11.84 -8.69
C VAL A 53 9.48 10.65 -8.56
N ASN A 54 9.63 9.83 -9.61
CA ASN A 54 10.53 8.67 -9.53
C ASN A 54 12.00 9.09 -9.51
N ASP A 55 12.37 10.16 -10.23
CA ASP A 55 13.74 10.69 -10.21
C ASP A 55 14.11 11.15 -8.81
N TYR A 56 13.22 11.91 -8.16
CA TYR A 56 13.39 12.30 -6.75
C TYR A 56 13.50 11.08 -5.82
N LEU A 57 12.66 10.06 -6.00
CA LEU A 57 12.73 8.85 -5.17
C LEU A 57 14.06 8.10 -5.36
N ARG A 58 14.59 8.02 -6.58
CA ARG A 58 15.90 7.41 -6.84
C ARG A 58 17.02 8.19 -6.17
N GLU A 59 16.96 9.52 -6.21
CA GLU A 59 17.95 10.39 -5.56
C GLU A 59 18.00 10.15 -4.03
N VAL A 60 16.83 10.09 -3.38
CA VAL A 60 16.76 10.06 -1.90
C VAL A 60 16.69 8.64 -1.30
N MET A 61 16.36 7.62 -2.10
CA MET A 61 16.20 6.23 -1.62
C MET A 61 17.11 5.22 -2.34
N GLY A 62 17.79 5.60 -3.42
CA GLY A 62 18.57 4.71 -4.28
C GLY A 62 17.77 4.17 -5.48
N GLU A 63 18.48 3.64 -6.48
CA GLU A 63 17.90 3.29 -7.78
C GLU A 63 16.88 2.13 -7.76
N ASP A 64 16.91 1.30 -6.72
CA ASP A 64 16.03 0.14 -6.58
C ASP A 64 14.60 0.50 -6.15
N PHE A 65 14.36 1.74 -5.70
CA PHE A 65 13.07 2.18 -5.19
C PHE A 65 12.31 3.07 -6.18
N THR A 66 11.02 2.81 -6.28
CA THR A 66 10.08 3.53 -7.14
C THR A 66 8.80 3.85 -6.36
N ALA A 67 7.94 4.69 -6.97
CA ALA A 67 6.61 4.95 -6.42
C ALA A 67 5.77 3.67 -6.20
N LYS A 68 6.06 2.59 -6.95
CA LYS A 68 5.37 1.30 -6.81
C LYS A 68 5.65 0.68 -5.44
N ASP A 69 6.83 0.87 -4.86
CA ASP A 69 7.25 0.21 -3.63
C ASP A 69 6.45 0.68 -2.41
N PHE A 70 6.02 1.94 -2.42
CA PHE A 70 5.07 2.43 -1.41
C PHE A 70 3.73 1.70 -1.47
N ARG A 71 3.27 1.33 -2.67
CA ARG A 71 1.99 0.61 -2.85
C ARG A 71 2.13 -0.87 -2.51
N THR A 72 3.27 -1.50 -2.81
CA THR A 72 3.52 -2.90 -2.41
C THR A 72 3.71 -3.02 -0.90
N TRP A 73 4.45 -2.09 -0.29
CA TRP A 73 4.58 -2.00 1.16
C TRP A 73 3.23 -1.76 1.83
N GLY A 74 2.50 -0.72 1.40
CA GLY A 74 1.19 -0.38 1.95
C GLY A 74 0.17 -1.52 1.77
N GLY A 75 0.14 -2.18 0.61
CA GLY A 75 -0.71 -3.34 0.36
C GLY A 75 -0.39 -4.53 1.28
N THR A 76 0.90 -4.78 1.51
CA THR A 76 1.35 -5.86 2.40
C THR A 76 1.02 -5.54 3.86
N VAL A 77 1.22 -4.31 4.32
CA VAL A 77 0.86 -3.88 5.69
C VAL A 77 -0.65 -3.99 5.90
N ALA A 78 -1.46 -3.52 4.95
CA ALA A 78 -2.92 -3.62 5.01
C ALA A 78 -3.39 -5.09 5.04
N ALA A 79 -2.75 -5.97 4.26
CA ALA A 79 -3.06 -7.40 4.29
C ALA A 79 -2.73 -8.01 5.67
N VAL A 80 -1.57 -7.70 6.25
CA VAL A 80 -1.20 -8.18 7.60
C VAL A 80 -2.20 -7.69 8.65
N GLN A 81 -2.64 -6.44 8.57
CA GLN A 81 -3.65 -5.86 9.45
C GLN A 81 -4.97 -6.62 9.37
N ALA A 82 -5.52 -6.78 8.16
CA ALA A 82 -6.79 -7.45 7.94
C ALA A 82 -6.74 -8.93 8.34
N PHE A 83 -5.65 -9.64 8.01
CA PHE A 83 -5.48 -11.03 8.42
C PHE A 83 -5.28 -11.21 9.93
N ALA A 84 -4.67 -10.24 10.63
CA ALA A 84 -4.51 -10.32 12.07
C ALA A 84 -5.85 -10.36 12.82
N THR A 85 -6.90 -9.74 12.25
CA THR A 85 -8.27 -9.74 12.78
C THR A 85 -9.20 -10.74 12.09
N THR A 86 -8.70 -11.51 11.11
CA THR A 86 -9.48 -12.54 10.42
C THR A 86 -9.20 -13.88 11.09
N GLU A 87 -10.21 -14.44 11.76
CA GLU A 87 -10.08 -15.76 12.39
C GLU A 87 -9.90 -16.86 11.34
N LEU A 88 -9.14 -17.90 11.71
CA LEU A 88 -9.07 -19.09 10.89
C LEU A 88 -10.42 -19.82 10.97
N PRO A 89 -10.99 -20.21 9.82
CA PRO A 89 -12.26 -20.92 9.81
C PRO A 89 -12.13 -22.29 10.48
N GLU A 90 -13.13 -22.67 11.27
CA GLU A 90 -13.24 -23.99 11.88
C GLU A 90 -14.52 -24.68 11.39
N PRO A 91 -14.44 -25.80 10.64
CA PRO A 91 -13.21 -26.48 10.21
C PRO A 91 -12.47 -25.73 9.08
N ALA A 92 -11.14 -25.83 9.07
CA ALA A 92 -10.25 -25.17 8.11
C ALA A 92 -10.24 -25.83 6.71
N SER A 93 -11.40 -25.92 6.07
CA SER A 93 -11.51 -26.41 4.70
C SER A 93 -10.80 -25.49 3.70
N GLN A 94 -10.24 -26.04 2.62
CA GLN A 94 -9.59 -25.24 1.56
C GLN A 94 -10.53 -24.17 1.00
N ARG A 95 -11.82 -24.49 0.85
CA ARG A 95 -12.85 -23.55 0.39
C ARG A 95 -13.01 -22.38 1.36
N ALA A 96 -13.11 -22.65 2.66
CA ALA A 96 -13.27 -21.62 3.69
C ALA A 96 -12.03 -20.71 3.77
N LEU A 97 -10.83 -21.29 3.72
CA LEU A 97 -9.57 -20.53 3.69
C LEU A 97 -9.50 -19.63 2.45
N ALA A 98 -9.83 -20.16 1.27
CA ALA A 98 -9.83 -19.39 0.02
C ALA A 98 -10.84 -18.23 0.06
N GLN A 99 -12.01 -18.43 0.69
CA GLN A 99 -13.03 -17.40 0.85
C GLN A 99 -12.55 -16.27 1.78
N ALA A 100 -11.95 -16.60 2.92
CA ALA A 100 -11.38 -15.61 3.85
C ALA A 100 -10.23 -14.82 3.20
N GLN A 101 -9.30 -15.50 2.52
CA GLN A 101 -8.25 -14.83 1.75
C GLN A 101 -8.80 -13.91 0.67
N ARG A 102 -9.84 -14.34 -0.05
CA ARG A 102 -10.47 -13.53 -1.08
C ARG A 102 -11.08 -12.26 -0.48
N ALA A 103 -11.72 -12.35 0.69
CA ALA A 103 -12.28 -11.19 1.37
C ALA A 103 -11.20 -10.14 1.69
N VAL A 104 -10.09 -10.58 2.30
CA VAL A 104 -8.94 -9.69 2.61
C VAL A 104 -8.33 -9.09 1.34
N VAL A 105 -8.13 -9.91 0.30
CA VAL A 105 -7.59 -9.40 -0.98
C VAL A 105 -8.52 -8.37 -1.61
N CYS A 106 -9.84 -8.54 -1.53
CA CYS A 106 -10.81 -7.56 -2.03
C CYS A 106 -10.71 -6.24 -1.26
N GLU A 107 -10.54 -6.29 0.06
CA GLU A 107 -10.36 -5.09 0.90
C GLU A 107 -9.10 -4.32 0.50
N VAL A 108 -7.96 -5.00 0.40
CA VAL A 108 -6.69 -4.38 0.01
C VAL A 108 -6.74 -3.87 -1.44
N ALA A 109 -7.43 -4.60 -2.33
CA ALA A 109 -7.61 -4.18 -3.71
C ALA A 109 -8.44 -2.89 -3.82
N ALA A 110 -9.50 -2.76 -3.02
CA ALA A 110 -10.30 -1.54 -2.91
C ALA A 110 -9.47 -0.37 -2.38
N LEU A 111 -8.67 -0.60 -1.34
CA LEU A 111 -7.75 0.40 -0.78
C LEU A 111 -6.75 0.92 -1.83
N LEU A 112 -6.21 0.02 -2.66
CA LEU A 112 -5.20 0.38 -3.66
C LEU A 112 -5.79 0.85 -4.99
N GLY A 113 -7.09 0.70 -5.22
CA GLY A 113 -7.73 0.97 -6.51
C GLY A 113 -7.29 0.00 -7.62
N ASN A 114 -7.05 -1.26 -7.30
CA ASN A 114 -6.69 -2.32 -8.26
C ASN A 114 -7.75 -3.43 -8.29
N THR A 115 -7.68 -4.33 -9.26
CA THR A 115 -8.48 -5.58 -9.20
C THR A 115 -7.91 -6.54 -8.15
N PRO A 116 -8.74 -7.41 -7.54
CA PRO A 116 -8.26 -8.42 -6.58
C PRO A 116 -7.14 -9.31 -7.14
N ALA A 117 -7.24 -9.71 -8.40
CA ALA A 117 -6.23 -10.53 -9.07
C ALA A 117 -4.88 -9.81 -9.18
N VAL A 118 -4.87 -8.53 -9.58
CA VAL A 118 -3.66 -7.72 -9.66
C VAL A 118 -3.09 -7.46 -8.27
N CYS A 119 -3.95 -7.16 -7.28
CA CYS A 119 -3.54 -6.92 -5.90
C CYS A 119 -2.82 -8.14 -5.30
N ARG A 120 -3.43 -9.33 -5.42
CA ARG A 120 -2.84 -10.59 -4.95
C ARG A 120 -1.50 -10.89 -5.62
N LYS A 121 -1.39 -10.65 -6.93
CA LYS A 121 -0.19 -11.00 -7.71
C LYS A 121 0.98 -10.04 -7.49
N ALA A 122 0.71 -8.74 -7.31
CA ALA A 122 1.72 -7.71 -7.46
C ALA A 122 1.88 -6.76 -6.27
N TYR A 123 0.98 -6.79 -5.26
CA TYR A 123 0.97 -5.81 -4.18
C TYR A 123 0.97 -6.39 -2.76
N ILE A 124 0.70 -7.69 -2.60
CA ILE A 124 0.73 -8.37 -1.30
C ILE A 124 1.85 -9.41 -1.32
N ASP A 125 2.78 -9.34 -0.36
CA ASP A 125 3.82 -10.35 -0.22
C ASP A 125 3.19 -11.74 0.07
N PRO A 126 3.48 -12.78 -0.74
CA PRO A 126 2.88 -14.10 -0.59
C PRO A 126 3.04 -14.74 0.79
N CYS A 127 4.10 -14.38 1.54
CA CYS A 127 4.33 -14.97 2.85
C CYS A 127 3.27 -14.57 3.89
N VAL A 128 2.53 -13.48 3.66
CA VAL A 128 1.45 -13.03 4.54
C VAL A 128 0.30 -14.05 4.55
N PHE A 129 -0.10 -14.58 3.39
CA PHE A 129 -1.13 -15.62 3.29
C PHE A 129 -0.72 -16.88 4.05
N ALA A 130 0.51 -17.34 3.83
CA ALA A 130 1.03 -18.52 4.49
C ALA A 130 1.19 -18.31 6.01
N GLY A 131 1.54 -17.10 6.45
CA GLY A 131 1.63 -16.74 7.86
C GLY A 131 0.27 -16.75 8.55
N TRP A 132 -0.76 -16.24 7.88
CA TRP A 132 -2.14 -16.30 8.37
C TRP A 132 -2.64 -17.74 8.50
N GLU A 133 -2.45 -18.58 7.48
CA GLU A 133 -2.83 -20.00 7.52
C GLU A 133 -2.16 -20.79 8.67
N ARG A 134 -0.98 -20.34 9.12
CA ARG A 134 -0.27 -20.91 10.29
C ARG A 134 -0.68 -20.28 11.63
N GLY A 135 -1.64 -19.37 11.64
CA GLY A 135 -2.09 -18.64 12.83
C GLY A 135 -1.10 -17.61 13.36
N GLU A 136 -0.04 -17.26 12.60
CA GLU A 136 1.06 -16.42 13.09
C GLU A 136 0.70 -14.94 13.21
N LEU A 137 -0.38 -14.51 12.55
CA LEU A 137 -0.78 -13.10 12.50
C LEU A 137 -1.78 -12.71 13.59
N ALA A 138 -2.48 -13.68 14.20
CA ALA A 138 -3.51 -13.40 15.22
C ALA A 138 -2.95 -12.63 16.43
N ALA A 139 -1.69 -12.88 16.80
CA ALA A 139 -1.01 -12.18 17.88
C ALA A 139 -0.82 -10.67 17.63
N LEU A 140 -1.03 -10.20 16.40
CA LEU A 140 -0.88 -8.79 16.01
C LEU A 140 -2.19 -7.99 16.14
N ALA A 141 -3.34 -8.64 16.39
CA ALA A 141 -4.65 -7.99 16.39
C ALA A 141 -4.79 -6.78 17.35
N GLY A 142 -3.96 -6.73 18.40
CA GLY A 142 -3.97 -5.64 19.40
C GLY A 142 -3.23 -4.36 19.00
N LEU A 143 -2.54 -4.32 17.86
CA LEU A 143 -1.78 -3.14 17.43
C LEU A 143 -2.72 -2.02 16.95
N ARG A 144 -2.39 -0.76 17.28
CA ARG A 144 -3.26 0.40 16.99
C ARG A 144 -2.60 1.49 16.15
N GLY A 145 -1.27 1.58 16.18
CA GLY A 145 -0.53 2.64 15.48
C GLY A 145 0.02 2.22 14.11
N PRO A 146 0.02 3.10 13.09
CA PRO A 146 0.61 2.81 11.77
C PRO A 146 2.05 2.28 11.88
N ARG A 147 2.89 2.94 12.68
CA ARG A 147 4.29 2.53 12.89
C ARG A 147 4.43 1.16 13.56
N GLN A 148 3.50 0.79 14.44
CA GLN A 148 3.50 -0.53 15.06
C GLN A 148 3.22 -1.62 14.03
N TRP A 149 2.24 -1.38 13.16
CA TRP A 149 1.89 -2.28 12.06
C TRP A 149 3.03 -2.42 11.05
N GLU A 150 3.68 -1.33 10.66
CA GLU A 150 4.85 -1.35 9.79
C GLU A 150 5.99 -2.19 10.38
N GLN A 151 6.31 -1.99 11.66
CA GLN A 151 7.35 -2.76 12.34
C GLN A 151 7.00 -4.24 12.48
N ALA A 152 5.74 -4.56 12.78
CA ALA A 152 5.25 -5.93 12.89
C ALA A 152 5.32 -6.64 11.53
N THR A 153 4.82 -6.00 10.47
CA THR A 153 4.93 -6.50 9.09
C THR A 153 6.39 -6.76 8.72
N LEU A 154 7.29 -5.83 9.02
CA LEU A 154 8.72 -6.02 8.76
C LEU A 154 9.30 -7.24 9.49
N LYS A 155 8.87 -7.50 10.75
CA LYS A 155 9.26 -8.70 11.50
C LYS A 155 8.73 -9.98 10.85
N VAL A 156 7.47 -9.99 10.40
CA VAL A 156 6.85 -11.11 9.66
C VAL A 156 7.66 -11.42 8.39
N LEU A 157 7.93 -10.41 7.56
CA LEU A 157 8.67 -10.59 6.31
C LEU A 157 10.12 -11.07 6.56
N ARG A 158 10.81 -10.50 7.55
CA ARG A 158 12.17 -10.92 7.91
C ARG A 158 12.21 -12.36 8.40
N ARG A 159 11.25 -12.77 9.23
CA ARG A 159 11.14 -14.16 9.71
C ARG A 159 10.90 -15.11 8.54
N ALA A 160 9.95 -14.80 7.66
CA ALA A 160 9.66 -15.62 6.49
C ALA A 160 10.89 -15.80 5.58
N ARG A 161 11.62 -14.72 5.29
CA ARG A 161 12.84 -14.75 4.46
C ARG A 161 13.97 -15.56 5.10
N ARG A 162 14.14 -15.47 6.42
CA ARG A 162 15.12 -16.30 7.17
C ARG A 162 14.77 -17.79 7.09
N LEU A 163 13.49 -18.14 7.23
CA LEU A 163 13.04 -19.53 7.12
C LEU A 163 13.20 -20.07 5.70
N ALA A 164 12.91 -19.27 4.68
CA ALA A 164 13.13 -19.65 3.28
C ALA A 164 14.61 -19.95 2.99
N LYS A 165 15.53 -19.08 3.46
CA LYS A 165 16.98 -19.28 3.30
C LYS A 165 17.53 -20.52 4.00
N ARG A 166 16.91 -20.98 5.09
CA ARG A 166 17.32 -22.20 5.82
C ARG A 166 16.86 -23.50 5.16
N ARG A 167 15.90 -23.41 4.23
CA ARG A 167 15.31 -24.56 3.52
C ARG A 167 15.89 -24.76 2.11
N ALA A 168 16.71 -23.82 1.65
CA ALA A 168 17.45 -23.87 0.40
C ALA A 168 18.89 -24.30 0.68
#